data_AF-A0A0P9SFB5-F1
#
_entry.id   AF-A0A0P9SFB5-F1
#
_cell.length_a   1.000
_cell.length_b   1.000
_cell.length_c   1.000
_cell.angle_alpha   90.00
_cell.angle_beta   90.00
_cell.angle_gamma   90.00
#
_symmetry.space_group_name_H-M   'P 1'
#
loop_
_entity.id
_entity.type
_entity.pdbx_description
1 polymer ?
#
loop_
_entity_poly.entity_id
_entity_poly.type
_entity_poly.pdbx_seq_one_letter_code
_entity_poly.pdbx_strand_id
1 'polypeptide(L)' 'MISAGELRGVVREKGACEVNRAKAFSRVGMGRCQGRYCSQAGAEVIAAEAGVPVEQVGRQRGQAPVKPLSMLIDEVTS' A
#
# COMPACT_ATOMS: atom_id res chain seq x y z
N MET A 1 -6.57 -8.57 -0.99
CA MET A 1 -5.39 -8.56 -0.09
C MET A 1 -4.24 -9.17 -0.87
N ILE A 2 -2.99 -8.91 -0.52
CA ILE A 2 -1.85 -9.56 -1.17
C ILE A 2 -1.00 -10.29 -0.13
N SER A 3 -0.24 -11.26 -0.59
CA SER A 3 0.79 -11.97 0.16
C SER A 3 2.12 -11.23 0.14
N ALA A 4 3.02 -11.58 1.06
CA ALA A 4 4.41 -11.10 1.04
C ALA A 4 5.18 -11.62 -0.18
N GLY A 5 4.81 -12.79 -0.72
CA GLY A 5 5.42 -13.36 -1.93
C GLY A 5 5.16 -12.51 -3.16
N GLU A 6 3.92 -12.05 -3.35
CA GLU A 6 3.55 -11.14 -4.44
C GLU A 6 4.28 -9.79 -4.31
N LEU A 7 4.41 -9.26 -3.09
CA LEU A 7 5.15 -8.02 -2.86
C LEU A 7 6.64 -8.16 -3.24
N ARG A 8 7.28 -9.25 -2.80
CA ARG A 8 8.67 -9.55 -3.19
C ARG A 8 8.84 -9.70 -4.70
N GLY A 9 7.92 -10.41 -5.35
CA GLY A 9 7.90 -10.55 -6.82
C GLY A 9 7.87 -9.20 -7.53
N VAL A 10 6.98 -8.30 -7.09
CA VAL A 10 6.89 -6.94 -7.63
C VAL A 10 8.18 -6.13 -7.43
N VAL A 11 8.84 -6.25 -6.29
CA VAL A 11 10.13 -5.57 -6.05
C VAL A 11 11.19 -6.05 -7.05
N ARG A 12 11.35 -7.38 -7.20
CA ARG A 12 12.32 -7.97 -8.14
C ARG A 12 12.04 -7.64 -9.60
N GLU A 13 10.79 -7.84 -10.03
CA GLU A 13 10.43 -7.76 -11.45
C GLU A 13 10.29 -6.32 -11.94
N LYS A 14 9.90 -5.39 -11.06
CA LYS A 14 9.56 -4.01 -11.44
C LYS A 14 10.46 -2.95 -10.81
N GLY A 15 11.48 -3.36 -10.05
CA GLY A 15 12.37 -2.43 -9.34
C GLY A 15 11.61 -1.51 -8.38
N ALA A 16 10.60 -2.05 -7.70
CA ALA A 16 9.67 -1.29 -6.87
C ALA A 16 10.21 -1.08 -5.45
N CYS A 17 11.40 -0.46 -5.33
CA CYS A 17 12.13 -0.32 -4.07
C CYS A 17 11.59 0.77 -3.12
N GLU A 18 10.61 1.56 -3.56
CA GLU A 18 9.96 2.62 -2.77
C GLU A 18 8.47 2.31 -2.61
N VAL A 19 7.91 2.67 -1.46
CA VAL A 19 6.58 2.22 -1.03
C VAL A 19 5.43 2.64 -1.96
N ASN A 20 5.48 3.81 -2.59
CA ASN A 20 4.45 4.25 -3.54
C ASN A 20 4.53 3.46 -4.85
N ARG A 21 5.74 3.14 -5.32
CA ARG A 21 5.92 2.28 -6.50
C ARG A 21 5.46 0.84 -6.22
N ALA A 22 5.84 0.28 -5.06
CA ALA A 22 5.37 -1.03 -4.64
C ALA A 22 3.84 -1.06 -4.48
N LYS A 23 3.25 -0.02 -3.87
CA LYS A 23 1.80 0.17 -3.75
C LYS A 23 1.11 0.22 -5.12
N ALA A 24 1.63 0.97 -6.08
CA ALA A 24 1.04 1.08 -7.42
C ALA A 24 1.02 -0.27 -8.15
N PHE A 25 2.09 -1.07 -8.03
CA PHE A 25 2.23 -2.32 -8.77
C PHE A 25 1.65 -3.56 -8.10
N SER A 26 1.55 -3.58 -6.76
CA SER A 26 1.06 -4.74 -5.99
C SER A 26 -0.26 -4.49 -5.27
N ARG A 27 -0.66 -3.22 -5.08
CA ARG A 27 -1.77 -2.81 -4.21
C ARG A 27 -1.50 -3.02 -2.70
N VAL A 28 -0.24 -3.20 -2.27
CA VAL A 28 0.12 -3.23 -0.85
C VAL A 28 -0.42 -1.98 -0.13
N GLY A 29 -1.11 -2.19 0.99
CA GLY A 29 -1.74 -1.10 1.76
C GLY A 29 -3.03 -0.52 1.16
N MET A 30 -3.56 -1.05 0.05
CA MET A 30 -4.81 -0.54 -0.57
C MET A 30 -6.06 -1.37 -0.23
N GLY A 31 -5.99 -2.22 0.80
CA GLY A 31 -7.17 -2.96 1.30
C GLY A 31 -8.11 -2.09 2.13
N ARG A 32 -9.20 -2.66 2.66
CA ARG A 32 -10.16 -1.92 3.52
C ARG A 32 -9.53 -1.26 4.75
N CYS A 33 -8.40 -1.81 5.23
CA CYS A 33 -7.63 -1.25 6.34
C CYS A 33 -6.72 -0.07 5.94
N GLN A 34 -6.60 0.23 4.63
CA GLN A 34 -5.76 1.30 4.08
C GLN A 34 -4.33 1.31 4.66
N GLY A 35 -3.72 0.13 4.73
CA GLY A 35 -2.34 -0.03 5.21
C GLY A 35 -2.18 -0.09 6.72
N ARG A 36 -3.24 0.03 7.52
CA ARG A 36 -3.17 0.01 9.00
C ARG A 36 -2.46 -1.22 9.57
N TYR A 37 -2.60 -2.38 8.92
CA TYR A 37 -2.01 -3.64 9.39
C TYR A 37 -0.72 -4.03 8.66
N CYS A 38 -0.45 -3.46 7.47
CA CYS A 38 0.63 -3.94 6.61
C CYS A 38 1.60 -2.84 6.14
N SER A 39 1.45 -1.59 6.58
CA SER A 39 2.32 -0.50 6.15
C SER A 39 3.77 -0.71 6.60
N GLN A 40 3.99 -0.97 7.89
CA GLN A 40 5.33 -1.20 8.46
C GLN A 40 5.92 -2.52 7.95
N ALA A 41 5.18 -3.62 8.08
CA ALA A 41 5.64 -4.92 7.58
C ALA A 41 5.90 -4.91 6.06
N GLY A 42 5.11 -4.16 5.29
CA GLY A 42 5.32 -3.99 3.85
C GLY A 42 6.60 -3.22 3.55
N ALA A 43 6.93 -2.18 4.32
CA ALA A 43 8.19 -1.46 4.17
C ALA A 43 9.40 -2.36 4.44
N GLU A 44 9.34 -3.20 5.49
CA GLU A 44 10.38 -4.18 5.80
C GLU A 44 10.56 -5.21 4.68
N VAL A 45 9.46 -5.73 4.12
CA VAL A 45 9.53 -6.69 3.01
C VAL A 45 10.15 -6.04 1.76
N ILE A 46 9.82 -4.78 1.47
CA ILE A 46 10.42 -4.05 0.35
C ILE A 46 11.91 -3.82 0.60
N ALA A 47 12.29 -3.37 1.80
CA ALA A 47 13.66 -3.10 2.19
C ALA A 47 14.54 -4.35 2.07
N ALA A 48 14.07 -5.46 2.64
CA ALA A 48 14.77 -6.74 2.61
C ALA A 48 14.95 -7.27 1.18
N GLU A 49 13.92 -7.14 0.33
CA GLU A 49 14.00 -7.61 -1.06
C GLU A 49 14.84 -6.68 -1.95
N ALA A 50 14.81 -5.37 -1.71
CA ALA A 50 15.57 -4.38 -2.47
C ALA A 50 17.03 -4.24 -1.98
N GLY A 51 17.39 -4.82 -0.83
CA GLY A 51 18.73 -4.72 -0.26
C GLY A 51 19.07 -3.30 0.25
N VAL A 52 18.08 -2.55 0.72
CA VAL A 52 18.25 -1.17 1.19
C VAL A 52 17.80 -1.00 2.64
N PRO A 53 18.33 -0.02 3.39
CA PRO A 53 17.78 0.37 4.68
C PRO A 53 16.30 0.77 4.58
N VAL A 54 15.49 0.41 5.58
CA VAL A 54 14.04 0.65 5.58
C VAL A 54 13.67 2.13 5.46
N GLU A 55 14.51 3.03 5.97
CA GLU A 55 14.34 4.49 5.82
C GLU A 55 14.33 4.97 4.36
N GLN A 56 14.98 4.26 3.44
CA GLN A 56 15.00 4.59 2.01
C GLN A 56 13.71 4.15 1.28
N VAL A 57 12.97 3.18 1.83
CA VAL A 57 11.70 2.71 1.25
C VAL A 57 10.59 3.76 1.37
N GLY A 58 10.72 4.66 2.35
CA GLY A 58 9.71 5.67 2.66
C GLY A 58 8.52 5.10 3.43
N ARG A 59 7.46 5.91 3.55
CA ARG A 59 6.26 5.54 4.34
C ARG A 59 4.97 5.70 3.56
N GLN A 60 4.02 4.80 3.80
CA GLN A 60 2.66 5.00 3.29
C GLN A 60 2.03 6.22 3.97
N ARG A 61 1.62 7.19 3.17
CA ARG A 61 0.90 8.37 3.67
C ARG A 61 -0.58 8.04 3.86
N GLY A 62 -1.08 8.28 5.08
CA GLY A 62 -2.51 8.30 5.33
C GLY A 62 -3.15 9.47 4.59
N GLN A 63 -4.30 9.23 3.98
CA GLN A 63 -5.09 10.24 3.29
C GLN A 63 -6.51 10.27 3.85
N ALA A 64 -7.15 11.43 3.79
CA ALA A 64 -8.55 11.56 4.14
C ALA A 64 -9.44 10.88 3.07
N PRO A 65 -10.55 10.25 3.46
CA PRO A 65 -11.00 10.04 4.84
C PRO A 65 -10.26 8.86 5.52
N VAL A 66 -9.88 9.01 6.79
CA VAL A 66 -9.11 8.00 7.56
C VAL A 66 -9.90 6.70 7.80
N LYS A 67 -11.22 6.79 7.83
CA LYS A 67 -12.15 5.66 7.85
C LYS A 67 -13.10 5.79 6.66
N PRO A 68 -13.53 4.68 6.05
CA PRO A 68 -14.55 4.72 5.00
C PRO A 68 -15.80 5.47 5.47
N LEU A 69 -16.31 6.34 4.62
CA LEU A 69 -17.57 7.04 4.82
C LEU A 69 -18.59 6.46 3.86
N SER A 70 -19.81 6.19 4.33
CA SER A 70 -20.92 5.82 3.46
C SER A 70 -21.40 7.05 2.68
N MET A 71 -21.55 6.93 1.37
CA MET A 71 -22.24 7.93 0.56
C MET A 71 -23.70 7.48 0.42
N LEU A 72 -24.63 8.22 1.02
CA LEU A 72 -26.05 8.10 0.72
C LEU A 72 -26.35 9.03 -0.45
N ILE A 73 -27.02 8.52 -1.47
CA ILE A 73 -27.47 9.30 -2.63
C ILE A 73 -28.98 9.40 -2.49
N ASP A 74 -29.51 10.60 -2.24
CA ASP A 74 -30.94 10.84 -2.37
C ASP A 74 -31.26 11.11 -3.84
N GLU A 75 -32.20 10.34 -4.40
CA GLU A 75 -32.75 10.58 -5.73
C GLU A 75 -33.51 11.91 -5.69
N VAL A 76 -32.93 12.96 -6.27
CA VAL A 76 -33.61 14.24 -6.47
C VAL A 76 -34.69 14.02 -7.52
N THR A 77 -35.91 13.76 -7.09
CA THR A 77 -37.08 13.75 -7.98
C THR A 77 -37.44 15.20 -8.30
N SER A 78 -37.20 15.63 -9.54
CA SER A 78 -37.72 16.88 -10.12
C SER A 78 -39.23 16.80 -10.38
#